data_AF-A0A3P7ZXU7-F1
#
_entry.id   AF-A0A3P7ZXU7-F1
#
_cell.length_a   1.000
_cell.length_b   1.000
_cell.length_c   1.000
_cell.angle_alpha   90.00
_cell.angle_beta   90.00
_cell.angle_gamma   90.00
#
_symmetry.space_group_name_H-M   'P 1'
#
loop_
_entity.id
_entity.type
_entity.pdbx_description
1 polymer ?
#
loop_
_entity_poly.entity_id
_entity_poly.type
_entity_poly.pdbx_seq_one_letter_code
_entity_poly.pdbx_strand_id
1 'polypeptide(L)' 'MAGGKKVQISADVDLLTIGVQAPKRWDRPPVSVNFEVPFAPSGFKVRYLKVFESKLNYSDHDVIKWVRYMGRSGLYETRC' A
#
# COMPACT_ATOMS: atom_id res chain seq x y z
N MET A 1 -0.53 5.90 -9.47
CA MET A 1 -1.11 5.27 -10.68
C MET A 1 -2.61 5.05 -10.46
N ALA A 2 -3.42 5.12 -11.52
CA ALA A 2 -4.83 4.76 -11.43
C ALA A 2 -5.02 3.22 -11.47
N GLY A 3 -6.13 2.73 -10.91
CA GLY A 3 -6.48 1.30 -10.96
C GLY A 3 -6.71 0.79 -12.38
N GLY A 4 -6.55 -0.52 -12.58
CA GLY A 4 -6.75 -1.18 -13.88
C GLY A 4 -5.67 -0.89 -14.93
N LYS A 5 -4.56 -0.27 -14.55
CA LYS A 5 -3.42 0.01 -15.44
C LYS A 5 -2.31 -1.02 -15.25
N LYS A 6 -1.63 -1.36 -16.35
CA LYS A 6 -0.42 -2.20 -16.37
C LYS A 6 0.79 -1.34 -16.75
N VAL A 7 1.90 -1.54 -16.05
CA VAL A 7 3.21 -0.94 -16.35
C VAL A 7 4.26 -2.05 -16.28
N GLN A 8 5.32 -1.93 -17.08
CA GLN A 8 6.42 -2.90 -17.15
C GLN A 8 7.76 -2.18 -17.09
N ILE A 9 8.75 -2.82 -16.48
CA ILE A 9 10.16 -2.41 -16.47
C ILE A 9 11.01 -3.56 -17.03
N SER A 10 12.02 -3.23 -17.82
CA SER A 10 13.00 -4.16 -18.38
C SER A 10 14.40 -3.64 -18.04
N ALA A 11 15.30 -4.53 -17.64
CA ALA A 11 16.66 -4.19 -17.24
C ALA A 11 17.63 -5.31 -17.64
N ASP A 12 18.80 -4.92 -18.13
CA ASP A 12 19.93 -5.81 -18.40
C ASP A 12 21.02 -5.55 -17.35
N VAL A 13 21.67 -6.63 -16.89
CA VAL A 13 22.71 -6.58 -15.86
C VAL A 13 23.92 -7.36 -16.35
N ASP A 14 25.01 -6.65 -16.60
CA ASP A 14 26.29 -7.28 -16.95
C ASP A 14 27.01 -7.75 -15.68
N LEU A 15 27.38 -9.03 -15.66
CA LEU A 15 28.06 -9.65 -14.53
C LEU A 15 29.58 -9.65 -14.74
N LEU A 16 30.32 -9.23 -13.72
CA LEU A 16 31.78 -9.32 -13.71
C LEU A 16 32.23 -10.72 -13.26
N THR A 17 33.08 -11.38 -14.02
CA THR A 17 33.81 -12.57 -13.59
C THR A 17 35.04 -12.17 -12.78
N ILE A 18 34.95 -12.25 -11.44
CA ILE A 18 36.07 -12.01 -10.54
C ILE A 18 36.62 -13.35 -10.03
N GLY A 19 37.78 -13.77 -10.53
CA GLY A 19 38.59 -14.87 -9.97
C GLY A 19 38.37 -16.29 -10.54
N VAL A 20 39.26 -17.21 -10.16
CA VAL A 20 39.32 -18.64 -10.58
C VAL A 20 38.31 -19.53 -9.82
N GLN A 21 37.60 -18.97 -8.84
CA GLN A 21 36.62 -19.72 -8.03
C GLN A 21 35.24 -19.73 -8.69
N ALA A 22 34.54 -20.86 -8.60
CA ALA A 22 33.18 -20.99 -9.07
C ALA A 22 32.28 -19.89 -8.46
N PRO A 23 31.44 -19.21 -9.24
CA PRO A 23 30.61 -18.12 -8.74
C PRO A 23 29.66 -18.65 -7.65
N LYS A 24 29.67 -18.02 -6.48
CA LYS A 24 28.67 -18.28 -5.44
C LYS A 24 27.28 -18.01 -6.03
N ARG A 25 26.37 -18.99 -5.91
CA ARG A 25 24.98 -18.86 -6.37
C ARG A 25 24.35 -17.62 -5.73
N TRP A 26 23.80 -16.73 -6.55
CA TRP A 26 23.08 -15.55 -6.07
C TRP A 26 21.74 -15.97 -5.46
N ASP A 27 21.55 -15.65 -4.18
CA ASP A 27 20.26 -15.79 -3.50
C ASP A 27 19.43 -14.53 -3.82
N ARG A 28 18.50 -14.67 -4.76
CA ARG A 28 17.74 -13.54 -5.31
C ARG A 28 16.83 -12.95 -4.23
N PRO A 29 17.09 -11.72 -3.75
CA PRO A 29 16.19 -11.10 -2.79
C PRO A 29 14.83 -10.81 -3.47
N PRO A 30 13.73 -10.79 -2.71
CA PRO A 30 12.45 -10.42 -3.25
C PRO A 30 12.44 -8.97 -3.76
N VAL A 31 11.61 -8.70 -4.76
CA VAL A 31 11.29 -7.34 -5.21
C VAL A 31 10.21 -6.78 -4.29
N SER A 32 10.48 -5.65 -3.65
CA SER A 32 9.53 -4.95 -2.78
C SER A 32 8.82 -3.80 -3.50
N VAL A 33 7.57 -3.54 -3.11
CA VAL A 33 6.74 -2.48 -3.71
C VAL A 33 6.16 -1.58 -2.63
N ASN A 34 6.44 -0.28 -2.73
CA ASN A 34 5.86 0.74 -1.84
C ASN A 34 4.76 1.54 -2.54
N PHE A 35 3.60 1.70 -1.90
CA PHE A 35 2.47 2.45 -2.44
C PHE A 35 1.54 3.01 -1.35
N GLU A 36 0.78 4.05 -1.71
CA GLU A 36 -0.32 4.61 -0.92
C GLU A 36 -1.61 4.64 -1.76
N VAL A 37 -2.73 4.24 -1.17
CA VAL A 37 -4.05 4.16 -1.84
C VAL A 37 -5.15 4.84 -1.02
N PRO A 38 -6.11 5.52 -1.67
CA PRO A 38 -7.19 6.24 -1.00
C PRO A 38 -8.38 5.34 -0.61
N PHE A 39 -8.11 4.10 -0.17
CA PHE A 39 -9.12 3.14 0.30
C PHE A 39 -8.50 2.22 1.36
N ALA A 40 -9.35 1.53 2.13
CA ALA A 40 -8.91 0.53 3.11
C ALA A 40 -8.65 -0.82 2.41
N PRO A 41 -7.42 -1.37 2.41
CA PRO A 41 -7.12 -2.66 1.78
C PRO A 41 -7.88 -3.84 2.39
N SER A 42 -8.29 -3.73 3.65
CA SER A 42 -9.13 -4.73 4.34
C SER A 42 -10.58 -4.77 3.86
N GLY A 43 -11.00 -3.83 2.99
CA GLY A 43 -12.40 -3.66 2.60
C GLY A 43 -13.26 -2.95 3.66
N PHE A 44 -12.66 -2.50 4.76
CA PHE A 44 -13.38 -1.77 5.82
C PHE A 44 -14.00 -0.47 5.29
N LYS A 45 -15.26 -0.22 5.68
CA LYS A 45 -16.00 1.00 5.35
C LYS A 45 -16.78 1.48 6.57
N VAL A 46 -16.53 2.72 6.99
CA VAL A 46 -17.38 3.45 7.94
C VAL A 46 -18.76 3.62 7.32
N ARG A 47 -19.79 3.10 7.98
CA ARG A 47 -21.19 3.20 7.53
C ARG A 47 -21.92 4.39 8.13
N TYR A 48 -21.71 4.63 9.43
CA TYR A 48 -22.32 5.73 10.16
C TYR A 48 -21.42 6.13 11.34
N LEU A 49 -21.52 7.39 11.72
CA LEU A 49 -21.00 7.95 12.97
C LEU A 49 -22.17 8.72 13.57
N LYS A 50 -22.77 8.18 14.63
CA LYS A 50 -23.92 8.78 15.32
C LYS A 50 -23.40 9.57 16.52
N VAL A 51 -23.85 10.81 16.66
CA VAL A 51 -23.54 11.73 17.75
C VAL A 51 -24.80 11.96 18.57
N PHE A 52 -24.70 11.78 19.88
CA PHE A 52 -25.79 12.02 20.83
C PHE A 52 -25.31 13.01 21.88
N GLU A 53 -25.96 14.17 21.95
CA GLU A 53 -25.73 15.17 22.98
C GLU A 53 -27.08 15.54 23.59
N SER A 54 -27.25 15.28 24.88
CA SER A 54 -28.53 15.46 25.56
C SER A 54 -28.67 16.82 26.24
N LYS A 55 -27.57 17.57 26.38
CA LYS A 55 -27.53 18.81 27.16
C LYS A 55 -27.47 20.07 26.31
N LEU A 56 -26.93 19.98 25.10
CA LEU A 56 -26.73 21.13 24.20
C LEU A 56 -27.77 21.11 23.07
N ASN A 57 -28.09 22.29 22.53
CA ASN A 57 -29.01 22.48 21.41
C ASN A 57 -28.31 22.17 20.06
N TYR A 58 -27.88 20.93 19.87
CA TYR A 58 -27.55 20.43 18.54
C TYR A 58 -27.80 18.92 18.49
N SER A 59 -28.10 18.45 17.30
CA SER A 59 -28.44 17.07 16.99
C SER A 59 -27.38 16.43 16.10
N ASP A 60 -27.50 15.13 15.85
CA ASP A 60 -26.63 14.40 14.91
C ASP A 60 -26.59 15.02 13.50
N HIS A 61 -27.67 15.69 13.09
CA HIS A 61 -27.81 16.33 11.78
C HIS A 61 -27.05 17.65 11.67
N ASP A 62 -26.76 18.31 12.80
CA ASP A 62 -26.02 19.57 12.84
C ASP A 62 -24.51 19.33 12.75
N VAL A 63 -24.07 18.07 12.81
CA VAL A 63 -22.66 17.68 12.81
C VAL A 63 -22.18 17.37 11.39
N ILE A 64 -21.15 18.11 10.95
CA ILE A 64 -20.41 17.81 9.72
C ILE A 64 -19.39 16.69 10.01
N LYS A 65 -19.43 15.62 9.21
CA LYS A 65 -18.64 14.40 9.43
C LYS A 65 -17.71 14.14 8.24
N TRP A 66 -16.44 13.86 8.52
CA TRP A 66 -15.42 13.58 7.51
C TRP A 66 -14.79 12.21 7.73
N VAL A 67 -14.46 11.52 6.63
CA VAL A 67 -13.70 10.26 6.66
C VAL A 67 -12.63 10.31 5.58
N ARG A 68 -11.41 9.87 5.92
CA ARG A 68 -10.32 9.64 4.97
C ARG A 68 -9.79 8.23 5.15
N TYR A 69 -9.61 7.51 4.04
CA TYR A 69 -8.88 6.26 4.01
C TYR A 69 -7.49 6.48 3.43
N MET A 70 -6.49 5.89 4.07
CA MET A 70 -5.09 5.95 3.66
C MET A 70 -4.46 4.58 3.87
N GLY A 71 -4.56 3.72 2.86
CA GLY A 71 -3.88 2.43 2.86
C GLY A 71 -2.43 2.62 2.43
N ARG A 72 -1.47 2.12 3.21
CA ARG A 72 -0.05 2.10 2.85
C ARG A 72 0.43 0.67 2.78
N SER A 73 1.34 0.40 1.85
CA SER A 73 2.03 -0.88 1.78
C SER A 73 2.81 -1.14 3.07
N GLY A 74 2.68 -2.37 3.59
CA GLY A 74 3.62 -2.93 4.56
C GLY A 74 4.72 -3.69 3.81
N LEU A 75 5.03 -4.91 4.28
CA LEU A 75 5.91 -5.83 3.57
C LEU A 75 5.19 -6.43 2.34
N TYR A 76 5.32 -5.76 1.20
CA TYR A 76 4.75 -6.21 -0.07
C TYR A 76 5.86 -6.68 -1.01
N GLU A 77 6.13 -7.99 -0.97
CA GLU A 77 7.30 -8.62 -1.58
C GLU A 77 6.91 -9.71 -2.58
N THR A 78 7.67 -9.83 -3.67
CA THR A 78 7.53 -10.90 -4.66
C THR A 78 8.88 -11.55 -4.90
N ARG A 79 8.96 -12.88 -4.72
CA ARG A 79 10.17 -13.67 -5.02
C ARG A 79 10.24 -14.03 -6.50
N CYS A 80 11.45 -14.11 -7.04
CA CYS A 80 11.78 -14.31 -8.46
C CYS A 80 12.96 -15.27 -8.67
#